data_AF-A0A7Y3EWK3-F1
#
_entry.id   AF-A0A7Y3EWK3-F1
#
_cell.length_a   1.000
_cell.length_b   1.000
_cell.length_c   1.000
_cell.angle_alpha   90.00
_cell.angle_beta   90.00
_cell.angle_gamma   90.00
#
_symmetry.space_group_name_H-M   'P 1'
#
loop_
_entity.id
_entity.type
_entity.pdbx_description
1 polymer ?
#
loop_
_entity_poly.entity_id
_entity_poly.type
_entity_poly.pdbx_seq_one_letter_code
_entity_poly.pdbx_strand_id
1 'polypeptide(L)'
;MKTLLRLTNIRIISQVVFLGLFLFAVWASWTTRIQGYPVSRFLEIDLLVALSTALSTGHIYRFLGWSVLLLLITALFGRVFCNWMCPLGTLHQFSGWLVNIRSVKERQEQNRYHHRQIIKYSILFILLILAASGTMQIGLLDPIALLHRSVATGISVLWDFVVSSTSFTNLQIAPGTTERLFTGSFWIGLIFILIIVLNIWHPRFFCRTLCPLGALLGLLSLFPLFRIHRDTNICTDCDLCLTRCEGASSPEGSLRLSECVVCMNCIDDCPENALSFSLPPRSSTPVRPAPDITRRHFVFAGLIGLIGFPLIRSNGKINDANYSPLMIRPPGSVSETEFLKKCIKCAQCIRVCPTNVLQPAGLQEGGIEALWTPVLNFNVGHCQQKCSLCSSVCPTGAIREISVTEKLGFGKFKQHGPVRLGTAFINRSRCLPWANEIPCIVCQEVCPIAPKAIQTYDEEVKDTFGNLVVLHKPFIIPDLCTGCGICQKECPVTDQPAAYITAVGESRSQERRLLLRYRTNPEKS
;
A
#
# COMPACT_ATOMS: atom_id res chain seq x y z
N MET A 1 1.05 -34.16 -35.23
CA MET A 1 1.00 -34.33 -33.76
C MET A 1 2.07 -33.45 -33.08
N LYS A 2 2.00 -32.11 -33.22
CA LYS A 2 2.95 -31.18 -32.60
C LYS A 2 2.48 -30.83 -31.18
N THR A 3 2.94 -31.67 -30.24
CA THR A 3 3.20 -31.44 -28.81
C THR A 3 2.24 -30.52 -28.04
N LEU A 4 1.40 -31.16 -27.23
CA LEU A 4 0.37 -30.63 -26.33
C LEU A 4 0.84 -29.67 -25.21
N LEU A 5 2.11 -29.28 -25.13
CA LEU A 5 2.64 -28.39 -24.09
C LEU A 5 3.62 -27.37 -24.68
N ARG A 6 3.10 -26.30 -25.29
CA ARG A 6 3.91 -25.09 -25.54
C ARG A 6 4.31 -24.47 -24.20
N LEU A 7 5.55 -24.02 -24.07
CA LEU A 7 6.05 -23.36 -22.85
C LEU A 7 5.21 -22.12 -22.50
N THR A 8 4.67 -21.44 -23.52
CA THR A 8 3.73 -20.33 -23.36
C THR A 8 2.42 -20.71 -22.67
N ASN A 9 1.90 -21.93 -22.87
CA ASN A 9 0.67 -22.38 -22.22
C ASN A 9 0.88 -22.59 -20.71
N ILE A 10 2.00 -23.22 -20.32
CA ILE A 10 2.36 -23.41 -18.91
C ILE A 10 2.47 -22.06 -18.20
N ARG A 11 3.11 -21.09 -18.85
CA ARG A 11 3.24 -19.73 -18.36
C ARG A 11 1.88 -19.03 -18.20
N ILE A 12 0.96 -19.18 -19.16
CA ILE A 12 -0.39 -18.59 -19.07
C ILE A 12 -1.15 -19.21 -17.89
N ILE A 13 -1.06 -20.54 -17.70
CA ILE A 13 -1.65 -21.21 -16.54
C ILE A 13 -1.08 -20.62 -15.24
N SER A 14 0.24 -20.47 -15.13
CA SER A 14 0.89 -19.82 -13.98
C SER A 14 0.34 -18.41 -13.73
N GLN A 15 0.25 -17.59 -14.78
CA GLN A 15 -0.28 -16.22 -14.70
C GLN A 15 -1.72 -16.18 -14.18
N VAL A 16 -2.59 -17.05 -14.71
CA VAL A 16 -3.99 -17.16 -14.27
C VAL A 16 -4.07 -17.61 -12.82
N VAL A 17 -3.26 -18.59 -12.40
CA VAL A 17 -3.21 -19.07 -11.02
C VAL A 17 -2.76 -17.96 -10.06
N PHE A 18 -1.65 -17.27 -10.33
CA PHE A 18 -1.16 -16.22 -9.44
C PHE A 18 -2.06 -14.98 -9.41
N LEU A 19 -2.65 -14.60 -10.55
CA LEU A 19 -3.65 -13.54 -10.58
C LEU A 19 -4.90 -13.94 -9.80
N GLY A 20 -5.37 -15.18 -9.96
CA GLY A 20 -6.50 -15.73 -9.21
C GLY A 20 -6.22 -15.77 -7.70
N LEU A 21 -5.03 -16.22 -7.28
CA LEU A 21 -4.60 -16.19 -5.88
C LEU A 21 -4.52 -14.76 -5.33
N PHE A 22 -4.03 -13.80 -6.12
CA PHE A 22 -4.00 -12.40 -5.72
C PHE A 22 -5.42 -11.84 -5.53
N LEU A 23 -6.32 -12.05 -6.50
CA LEU A 23 -7.71 -11.62 -6.41
C LEU A 23 -8.45 -12.32 -5.26
N PHE A 24 -8.16 -13.59 -5.02
CA PHE A 24 -8.68 -14.33 -3.88
C PHE A 24 -8.16 -13.76 -2.55
N ALA A 25 -6.87 -13.45 -2.42
CA ALA A 25 -6.30 -12.85 -1.20
C ALA A 25 -6.91 -11.46 -0.92
N VAL A 26 -7.06 -10.67 -1.97
CA VAL A 26 -7.81 -9.41 -1.99
C VAL A 26 -9.24 -9.66 -1.48
N TRP A 27 -10.00 -10.56 -2.08
CA TRP A 27 -11.37 -10.85 -1.66
C TRP A 27 -11.47 -11.43 -0.23
N ALA A 28 -10.56 -12.32 0.15
CA ALA A 28 -10.52 -12.96 1.46
C ALA A 28 -10.22 -11.96 2.60
N SER A 29 -9.33 -10.98 2.38
CA SER A 29 -9.08 -9.87 3.34
C SER A 29 -10.28 -8.95 3.57
N TRP A 30 -11.37 -9.20 2.86
CA TRP A 30 -12.55 -8.37 2.84
C TRP A 30 -13.68 -8.98 3.70
N THR A 31 -13.72 -10.31 3.82
CA THR A 31 -14.60 -10.98 4.80
C THR A 31 -14.06 -10.75 6.21
N THR A 32 -14.89 -10.24 7.13
CA THR A 32 -14.53 -9.96 8.54
C THR A 32 -14.14 -11.20 9.36
N ARG A 33 -13.98 -12.37 8.73
CA ARG A 33 -13.59 -13.67 9.32
C ARG A 33 -12.08 -13.92 9.38
N ILE A 34 -11.26 -12.87 9.33
CA ILE A 34 -9.80 -13.00 9.27
C ILE A 34 -9.23 -13.31 10.65
N GLN A 35 -9.18 -14.60 10.96
CA GLN A 35 -8.10 -15.18 11.73
C GLN A 35 -7.47 -16.28 10.88
N GLY A 36 -6.24 -16.07 10.39
CA GLY A 36 -5.39 -17.16 9.87
C GLY A 36 -5.03 -17.18 8.37
N TYR A 37 -5.62 -16.36 7.50
CA TYR A 37 -5.24 -16.36 6.07
C TYR A 37 -4.04 -15.43 5.77
N PRO A 38 -3.05 -15.88 4.98
CA PRO A 38 -1.80 -15.16 4.82
C PRO A 38 -1.88 -14.13 3.67
N VAL A 39 -2.69 -13.09 3.85
CA VAL A 39 -3.00 -12.08 2.82
C VAL A 39 -1.81 -11.16 2.50
N SER A 40 -0.85 -11.01 3.41
CA SER A 40 0.37 -10.22 3.24
C SER A 40 1.46 -10.92 2.41
N ARG A 41 1.32 -12.21 2.07
CA ARG A 41 2.41 -13.02 1.46
C ARG A 41 2.95 -12.47 0.15
N PHE A 42 2.09 -11.91 -0.69
CA PHE A 42 2.55 -11.29 -1.94
C PHE A 42 3.49 -10.10 -1.70
N LEU A 43 3.27 -9.33 -0.63
CA LEU A 43 4.14 -8.21 -0.25
C LEU A 43 5.38 -8.68 0.53
N GLU A 44 5.29 -9.80 1.26
CA GLU A 44 6.42 -10.39 1.99
C GLU A 44 7.47 -11.03 1.07
N ILE A 45 7.05 -11.52 -0.10
CA ILE A 45 7.94 -12.06 -1.15
C ILE A 45 8.64 -10.93 -1.93
N ASP A 46 8.16 -9.69 -1.82
CA ASP A 46 8.69 -8.57 -2.58
C ASP A 46 10.11 -8.17 -2.14
N LEU A 47 11.06 -8.40 -3.04
CA LEU A 47 12.48 -8.12 -2.79
C LEU A 47 12.78 -6.62 -2.70
N LEU A 48 12.03 -5.77 -3.42
CA LEU A 48 12.22 -4.32 -3.33
C LEU A 48 11.76 -3.79 -1.97
N VAL A 49 10.63 -4.30 -1.47
CA VAL A 49 10.16 -3.98 -0.11
C VAL A 49 11.20 -4.43 0.93
N ALA A 50 11.71 -5.66 0.83
CA ALA A 50 12.70 -6.18 1.77
C ALA A 50 14.01 -5.37 1.77
N LEU A 51 14.56 -5.09 0.59
CA LEU A 51 15.78 -4.30 0.45
C LEU A 51 15.60 -2.88 1.00
N SER A 52 14.48 -2.24 0.69
CA SER A 52 14.25 -0.86 1.09
C SER A 52 13.94 -0.67 2.57
N THR A 53 13.22 -1.61 3.18
CA THR A 53 13.05 -1.62 4.64
C THR A 53 14.36 -1.89 5.35
N ALA A 54 15.20 -2.80 4.82
CA ALA A 54 16.55 -3.02 5.34
C ALA A 54 17.40 -1.74 5.28
N LEU A 55 17.37 -1.03 4.14
CA LEU A 55 18.11 0.24 3.98
C LEU A 55 17.58 1.35 4.88
N SER A 56 16.27 1.45 5.07
CA SER A 56 15.66 2.55 5.84
C SER A 56 15.73 2.35 7.36
N THR A 57 15.68 1.10 7.81
CA THR A 57 15.61 0.77 9.25
C THR A 57 16.85 0.09 9.81
N GLY A 58 17.74 -0.43 8.96
CA GLY A 58 18.88 -1.25 9.37
C GLY A 58 18.53 -2.70 9.73
N HIS A 59 17.24 -3.08 9.70
CA HIS A 59 16.78 -4.41 10.09
C HIS A 59 15.78 -4.99 9.08
N ILE A 60 15.76 -6.32 8.94
CA ILE A 60 14.79 -7.03 8.12
C ILE A 60 13.73 -7.64 9.05
N TYR A 61 12.46 -7.31 8.81
CA TYR A 61 11.35 -7.88 9.57
C TYR A 61 11.20 -9.38 9.26
N ARG A 62 10.84 -10.21 10.25
CA ARG A 62 10.84 -11.67 10.16
C ARG A 62 10.11 -12.22 8.92
N PHE A 63 8.99 -11.61 8.52
CA PHE A 63 8.20 -12.08 7.38
C PHE A 63 8.81 -11.75 6.02
N LEU A 64 9.69 -10.75 5.91
CA LEU A 64 10.36 -10.38 4.65
C LEU A 64 11.44 -11.38 4.22
N GLY A 65 11.73 -12.40 5.02
CA GLY A 65 12.64 -13.49 4.66
C GLY A 65 12.21 -14.26 3.41
N TRP A 66 10.91 -14.26 3.07
CA TRP A 66 10.41 -14.88 1.84
C TRP A 66 10.97 -14.24 0.55
N SER A 67 11.45 -13.00 0.61
CA SER A 67 12.14 -12.34 -0.51
C SER A 67 13.41 -13.07 -0.96
N VAL A 68 14.06 -13.85 -0.08
CA VAL A 68 15.23 -14.66 -0.43
C VAL A 68 14.87 -15.73 -1.46
N LEU A 69 13.67 -16.30 -1.38
CA LEU A 69 13.19 -17.25 -2.38
C LEU A 69 13.12 -16.60 -3.77
N LEU A 70 12.58 -15.37 -3.84
CA LEU A 70 12.50 -14.62 -5.10
C LEU A 70 13.90 -14.27 -5.63
N LEU A 71 14.84 -13.92 -4.75
CA LEU A 71 16.23 -13.66 -5.10
C LEU A 71 16.88 -14.91 -5.71
N LEU A 72 16.71 -16.08 -5.10
CA LEU A 72 17.24 -17.35 -5.61
C LEU A 72 16.65 -17.71 -6.97
N ILE A 73 15.33 -17.61 -7.12
CA ILE A 73 14.65 -17.86 -8.40
C ILE A 73 15.17 -16.90 -9.48
N THR A 74 15.37 -15.63 -9.13
CA THR A 74 15.87 -14.61 -10.06
C THR A 74 17.33 -14.85 -10.46
N ALA A 75 18.16 -15.29 -9.53
CA ALA A 75 19.55 -15.66 -9.80
C ALA A 75 19.65 -16.91 -10.69
N LEU A 76 18.72 -17.87 -10.56
CA LEU A 76 18.73 -19.10 -11.35
C LEU A 76 18.17 -18.89 -12.77
N PHE A 77 17.00 -18.26 -12.88
CA PHE A 77 16.25 -18.21 -14.14
C PHE A 77 16.15 -16.82 -14.75
N GLY A 78 16.75 -15.79 -14.14
CA GLY A 78 16.57 -14.40 -14.53
C GLY A 78 15.23 -13.82 -14.07
N ARG A 79 14.70 -12.80 -14.76
CA ARG A 79 13.50 -12.05 -14.32
C ARG A 79 12.17 -12.77 -14.56
N VAL A 80 12.08 -14.06 -14.20
CA VAL A 80 10.90 -14.92 -14.37
C VAL A 80 9.68 -14.35 -13.63
N PHE A 81 9.86 -13.80 -12.43
CA PHE A 81 8.77 -13.27 -11.61
C PHE A 81 7.89 -12.26 -12.35
N CYS A 82 8.49 -11.35 -13.11
CA CYS A 82 7.77 -10.27 -13.81
C CYS A 82 6.70 -10.80 -14.78
N ASN A 83 6.87 -12.00 -15.34
CA ASN A 83 5.93 -12.57 -16.29
C ASN A 83 5.19 -13.80 -15.78
N TRP A 84 5.73 -14.55 -14.82
CA TRP A 84 5.13 -15.82 -14.38
C TRP A 84 4.28 -15.69 -13.12
N MET A 85 4.58 -14.71 -12.27
CA MET A 85 4.00 -14.59 -10.93
C MET A 85 3.40 -13.21 -10.66
N CYS A 86 3.97 -12.14 -11.22
CA CYS A 86 3.53 -10.77 -10.97
C CYS A 86 2.10 -10.52 -11.48
N PRO A 87 1.13 -10.19 -10.60
CA PRO A 87 -0.25 -9.96 -11.03
C PRO A 87 -0.38 -8.71 -11.92
N LEU A 88 0.40 -7.65 -11.64
CA LEU A 88 0.40 -6.44 -12.48
C LEU A 88 0.98 -6.71 -13.87
N GLY A 89 2.04 -7.53 -13.97
CA GLY A 89 2.60 -7.97 -15.25
C GLY A 89 1.59 -8.75 -16.09
N THR A 90 0.82 -9.63 -15.44
CA THR A 90 -0.27 -10.38 -16.06
C THR A 90 -1.36 -9.46 -16.60
N LEU A 91 -1.80 -8.47 -15.80
CA LEU A 91 -2.79 -7.47 -16.22
C LEU A 91 -2.33 -6.68 -17.46
N HIS A 92 -1.06 -6.27 -17.51
CA HIS A 92 -0.51 -5.62 -18.69
C HIS A 92 -0.43 -6.55 -19.91
N GLN A 93 -0.07 -7.83 -19.73
CA GLN A 93 -0.07 -8.76 -20.86
C GLN A 93 -1.49 -8.96 -21.40
N PHE A 94 -2.46 -9.12 -20.51
CA PHE A 94 -3.87 -9.27 -20.86
C PHE A 94 -4.42 -8.03 -21.58
N SER A 95 -4.16 -6.82 -21.05
CA SER A 95 -4.64 -5.58 -21.67
C SER A 95 -4.00 -5.32 -23.04
N GLY A 96 -2.73 -5.68 -23.21
CA GLY A 96 -2.03 -5.60 -24.51
C GLY A 96 -2.56 -6.61 -25.52
N TRP A 97 -2.94 -7.81 -25.08
CA TRP A 97 -3.57 -8.81 -25.93
C TRP A 97 -4.98 -8.39 -26.40
N LEU A 98 -5.77 -7.77 -25.51
CA LEU A 98 -7.13 -7.33 -25.81
C LEU A 98 -7.20 -6.23 -26.88
N VAL A 99 -6.26 -5.27 -26.86
CA VAL A 99 -6.26 -4.08 -27.74
C VAL A 99 -5.29 -4.25 -28.92
N ASN A 100 -5.09 -5.48 -29.38
CA ASN A 100 -4.03 -5.80 -30.34
C ASN A 100 -4.41 -5.48 -31.80
N ILE A 101 -4.43 -4.19 -32.14
CA ILE A 101 -4.87 -3.67 -33.45
C ILE A 101 -3.68 -3.50 -34.43
N ARG A 102 -2.45 -3.72 -33.97
CA ARG A 102 -1.22 -3.34 -34.69
C ARG A 102 -0.78 -4.35 -35.73
N SER A 103 -0.15 -3.84 -36.79
CA SER A 103 0.50 -4.65 -37.83
C SER A 103 1.76 -5.35 -37.28
N VAL A 104 2.25 -6.38 -37.99
CA VAL A 104 3.44 -7.15 -37.58
C VAL A 104 4.68 -6.24 -37.48
N LYS A 105 4.87 -5.34 -38.46
CA LYS A 105 6.00 -4.42 -38.51
C LYS A 105 6.01 -3.43 -37.34
N GLU A 106 4.85 -2.85 -37.01
CA GLU A 106 4.70 -1.96 -35.86
C GLU A 106 5.02 -2.67 -34.55
N ARG A 107 4.59 -3.93 -34.39
CA ARG A 107 4.90 -4.74 -33.19
C ARG A 107 6.40 -4.99 -33.06
N GLN A 108 7.07 -5.30 -34.18
CA GLN A 108 8.51 -5.50 -34.18
C GLN A 108 9.22 -4.24 -33.71
N GLU A 109 8.90 -3.08 -34.30
CA GLU A 109 9.53 -1.80 -33.96
C GLU A 109 9.32 -1.44 -32.48
N GLN A 110 8.11 -1.56 -31.96
CA GLN A 110 7.80 -1.22 -30.56
C GLN A 110 8.42 -2.18 -29.54
N ASN A 111 8.68 -3.42 -29.93
CA ASN A 111 9.33 -4.42 -29.09
C ASN A 111 10.85 -4.44 -29.26
N ARG A 112 11.43 -3.59 -30.12
CA ARG A 112 12.86 -3.31 -30.07
C ARG A 112 13.21 -2.56 -28.79
N TYR A 113 14.47 -2.68 -28.38
CA TYR A 113 14.98 -1.94 -27.23
C TYR A 113 14.83 -0.43 -27.41
N HIS A 114 14.37 0.25 -26.37
CA HIS A 114 14.24 1.71 -26.34
C HIS A 114 15.02 2.30 -25.17
N HIS A 115 15.67 3.44 -25.39
CA HIS A 115 16.43 4.15 -24.35
C HIS A 115 15.58 4.54 -23.12
N ARG A 116 14.26 4.69 -23.29
CA ARG A 116 13.30 4.95 -22.20
C ARG A 116 13.30 3.87 -21.11
N GLN A 117 13.73 2.65 -21.42
CA GLN A 117 13.86 1.56 -20.44
C GLN A 117 14.90 1.86 -19.35
N ILE A 118 15.76 2.89 -19.52
CA ILE A 118 16.71 3.32 -18.50
C ILE A 118 15.99 4.06 -17.34
N ILE A 119 14.83 4.67 -17.60
CA ILE A 119 14.09 5.49 -16.63
C ILE A 119 13.77 4.72 -15.35
N LYS A 120 13.36 3.44 -15.44
CA LYS A 120 13.07 2.61 -14.25
C LYS A 120 14.27 2.42 -13.33
N TYR A 121 15.50 2.40 -13.86
CA TYR A 121 16.71 2.28 -13.06
C TYR A 121 17.02 3.60 -12.34
N SER A 122 16.80 4.74 -13.01
CA SER A 122 16.87 6.05 -12.36
C SER A 122 15.85 6.19 -11.23
N ILE A 123 14.59 5.77 -11.48
CA ILE A 123 13.53 5.75 -10.47
C ILE A 123 13.91 4.86 -9.29
N LEU A 124 14.38 3.63 -9.55
CA LEU A 124 14.86 2.74 -8.50
C LEU A 124 15.93 3.42 -7.64
N PHE A 125 16.94 4.02 -8.26
CA PHE A 125 18.04 4.64 -7.52
C PHE A 125 17.60 5.83 -6.67
N ILE A 126 16.74 6.72 -7.22
CA ILE A 126 16.13 7.82 -6.47
C ILE A 126 15.39 7.29 -5.24
N LEU A 127 14.56 6.27 -5.43
CA LEU A 127 13.74 5.69 -4.37
C LEU A 127 14.57 4.97 -3.30
N LEU A 128 15.67 4.30 -3.67
CA LEU A 128 16.59 3.67 -2.72
C LEU A 128 17.34 4.71 -1.88
N ILE A 129 17.75 5.83 -2.48
CA ILE A 129 18.37 6.94 -1.73
C ILE A 129 17.38 7.56 -0.76
N LEU A 130 16.14 7.81 -1.20
CA LEU A 130 15.08 8.29 -0.32
C LEU A 130 14.85 7.33 0.85
N ALA A 131 14.80 6.02 0.58
CA ALA A 131 14.67 5.00 1.62
C ALA A 131 15.85 5.03 2.60
N ALA A 132 17.09 5.10 2.10
CA ALA A 132 18.31 5.18 2.92
C ALA A 132 18.38 6.46 3.76
N SER A 133 17.88 7.58 3.25
CA SER A 133 17.75 8.83 4.00
C SER A 133 16.63 8.79 5.05
N GLY A 134 15.81 7.73 5.08
CA GLY A 134 14.78 7.52 6.11
C GLY A 134 13.36 7.92 5.70
N THR A 135 13.05 7.95 4.39
CA THR A 135 11.69 8.16 3.89
C THR A 135 11.24 7.07 2.92
N MET A 136 10.18 6.34 3.25
CA MET A 136 9.73 5.20 2.46
C MET A 136 8.73 5.62 1.37
N GLN A 137 9.24 5.92 0.18
CA GLN A 137 8.42 6.31 -0.99
C GLN A 137 8.23 5.19 -2.03
N ILE A 138 8.87 4.05 -1.83
CA ILE A 138 8.89 2.92 -2.78
C ILE A 138 7.49 2.37 -3.04
N GLY A 139 6.64 2.32 -2.02
CA GLY A 139 5.26 1.87 -2.12
C GLY A 139 4.38 2.61 -3.14
N LEU A 140 4.80 3.78 -3.61
CA LEU A 140 4.08 4.53 -4.64
C LEU A 140 4.16 3.86 -6.01
N LEU A 141 5.34 3.29 -6.35
CA LEU A 141 5.65 2.71 -7.66
C LEU A 141 5.97 1.23 -7.61
N ASP A 142 6.00 0.63 -6.43
CA ASP A 142 6.08 -0.82 -6.30
C ASP A 142 4.85 -1.49 -6.96
N PRO A 143 5.03 -2.45 -7.89
CA PRO A 143 3.91 -3.04 -8.63
C PRO A 143 2.87 -3.73 -7.75
N ILE A 144 3.30 -4.37 -6.66
CA ILE A 144 2.41 -5.16 -5.79
C ILE A 144 1.66 -4.22 -4.85
N ALA A 145 2.35 -3.26 -4.23
CA ALA A 145 1.74 -2.25 -3.36
C ALA A 145 0.79 -1.33 -4.15
N LEU A 146 1.19 -0.91 -5.36
CA LEU A 146 0.35 -0.12 -6.26
C LEU A 146 -0.92 -0.87 -6.62
N LEU A 147 -0.80 -2.11 -7.09
CA LEU A 147 -1.96 -2.91 -7.48
C LEU A 147 -2.89 -3.17 -6.27
N HIS A 148 -2.32 -3.56 -5.12
CA HIS A 148 -3.11 -3.81 -3.93
C HIS A 148 -3.87 -2.56 -3.48
N ARG A 149 -3.20 -1.39 -3.46
CA ARG A 149 -3.82 -0.11 -3.12
C ARG A 149 -4.94 0.25 -4.10
N SER A 150 -4.68 0.19 -5.41
CA SER A 150 -5.67 0.51 -6.43
C SER A 150 -6.89 -0.40 -6.38
N VAL A 151 -6.70 -1.70 -6.11
CA VAL A 151 -7.81 -2.64 -5.93
C VAL A 151 -8.56 -2.37 -4.62
N ALA A 152 -7.85 -2.04 -3.54
CA ALA A 152 -8.42 -1.81 -2.22
C ALA A 152 -9.19 -0.50 -2.06
N THR A 153 -8.77 0.57 -2.72
CA THR A 153 -9.41 1.89 -2.57
C THR A 153 -10.16 2.35 -3.80
N GLY A 154 -9.85 1.81 -4.99
CA GLY A 154 -10.49 2.20 -6.25
C GLY A 154 -11.51 1.16 -6.72
N ILE A 155 -11.04 -0.04 -7.08
CA ILE A 155 -11.88 -1.06 -7.73
C ILE A 155 -12.98 -1.58 -6.80
N SER A 156 -12.72 -1.77 -5.51
CA SER A 156 -13.74 -2.23 -4.57
C SER A 156 -14.91 -1.26 -4.45
N VAL A 157 -14.66 0.05 -4.48
CA VAL A 157 -15.70 1.07 -4.39
C VAL A 157 -16.60 1.04 -5.63
N LEU A 158 -16.00 0.89 -6.82
CA LEU A 158 -16.75 0.72 -8.07
C LEU A 158 -17.59 -0.55 -8.06
N TRP A 159 -17.04 -1.65 -7.54
CA TRP A 159 -17.78 -2.89 -7.40
C TRP A 159 -18.97 -2.75 -6.45
N ASP A 160 -18.76 -2.16 -5.28
CA ASP A 160 -19.81 -1.96 -4.27
C ASP A 160 -20.94 -1.08 -4.83
N PHE A 161 -20.59 -0.03 -5.58
CA PHE A 161 -21.57 0.82 -6.29
C PHE A 161 -22.35 0.05 -7.36
N VAL A 162 -21.69 -0.77 -8.18
CA VAL A 162 -22.37 -1.58 -9.20
C VAL A 162 -23.29 -2.59 -8.55
N VAL A 163 -22.83 -3.32 -7.52
CA VAL A 163 -23.65 -4.31 -6.85
C VAL A 163 -24.81 -3.67 -6.10
N SER A 164 -24.62 -2.53 -5.43
CA SER A 164 -25.72 -1.82 -4.76
C SER A 164 -26.79 -1.33 -5.74
N SER A 165 -26.43 -1.01 -6.97
CA SER A 165 -27.35 -0.63 -8.05
C SER A 165 -28.12 -1.81 -8.68
N THR A 166 -27.78 -3.05 -8.31
CA THR A 166 -28.44 -4.27 -8.80
C THR A 166 -29.18 -5.01 -7.67
N SER A 167 -30.15 -5.86 -8.01
CA SER A 167 -30.86 -6.70 -7.03
C SER A 167 -30.01 -7.81 -6.39
N PHE A 168 -28.71 -7.88 -6.69
CA PHE A 168 -27.77 -8.88 -6.18
C PHE A 168 -27.11 -8.45 -4.87
N THR A 169 -27.89 -7.99 -3.89
CA THR A 169 -27.37 -7.53 -2.58
C THR A 169 -26.60 -8.61 -1.81
N ASN A 170 -26.87 -9.90 -2.07
CA ASN A 170 -26.14 -11.04 -1.50
C ASN A 170 -24.72 -11.23 -2.07
N LEU A 171 -24.38 -10.58 -3.19
CA LEU A 171 -23.05 -10.56 -3.80
C LEU A 171 -22.28 -9.28 -3.45
N GLN A 172 -22.81 -8.47 -2.53
CA GLN A 172 -22.05 -7.37 -1.98
C GLN A 172 -20.74 -7.94 -1.45
N ILE A 173 -19.63 -7.41 -1.99
CA ILE A 173 -18.34 -7.50 -1.36
C ILE A 173 -18.46 -6.53 -0.18
N ALA A 174 -19.43 -6.72 0.76
CA ALA A 174 -19.79 -5.89 1.95
C ALA A 174 -20.53 -6.55 3.13
N PRO A 175 -19.96 -7.44 4.00
CA PRO A 175 -20.54 -7.63 5.31
C PRO A 175 -20.17 -6.45 6.22
N GLY A 176 -21.17 -5.65 6.57
CA GLY A 176 -21.16 -4.80 7.77
C GLY A 176 -21.06 -3.29 7.58
N THR A 177 -20.95 -2.78 6.35
CA THR A 177 -21.08 -1.34 6.03
C THR A 177 -21.74 -1.19 4.67
N THR A 178 -22.80 -0.39 4.57
CA THR A 178 -23.60 -0.24 3.35
C THR A 178 -22.84 0.44 2.22
N GLU A 179 -21.90 1.36 2.52
CA GLU A 179 -21.06 2.06 1.54
C GLU A 179 -19.69 2.40 2.15
N ARG A 180 -18.59 1.82 1.62
CA ARG A 180 -17.23 2.23 2.03
C ARG A 180 -16.73 3.33 1.10
N LEU A 181 -16.35 4.46 1.69
CA LEU A 181 -15.81 5.61 0.96
C LEU A 181 -14.35 5.78 1.33
N PHE A 182 -13.47 5.84 0.34
CA PHE A 182 -12.05 6.12 0.57
C PHE A 182 -11.67 7.51 0.06
N THR A 183 -11.10 8.34 0.95
CA THR A 183 -10.61 9.66 0.55
C THR A 183 -9.52 9.52 -0.51
N GLY A 184 -9.69 10.22 -1.64
CA GLY A 184 -8.74 10.17 -2.77
C GLY A 184 -8.82 8.91 -3.63
N SER A 185 -9.83 8.04 -3.45
CA SER A 185 -10.07 6.86 -4.28
C SER A 185 -10.08 7.16 -5.77
N PHE A 186 -10.73 8.26 -6.17
CA PHE A 186 -10.82 8.72 -7.55
C PHE A 186 -9.43 8.90 -8.19
N TRP A 187 -8.52 9.64 -7.53
CA TRP A 187 -7.18 9.89 -8.06
C TRP A 187 -6.35 8.61 -8.11
N ILE A 188 -6.44 7.74 -7.10
CA ILE A 188 -5.75 6.45 -7.08
C ILE A 188 -6.24 5.55 -8.23
N GLY A 189 -7.56 5.50 -8.45
CA GLY A 189 -8.18 4.76 -9.54
C GLY A 189 -7.79 5.31 -10.91
N LEU A 190 -7.83 6.64 -11.08
CA LEU A 190 -7.45 7.32 -12.32
C LEU A 190 -6.00 7.04 -12.70
N ILE A 191 -5.07 7.14 -11.75
CA ILE A 191 -3.64 6.84 -11.98
C ILE A 191 -3.48 5.38 -12.42
N PHE A 192 -4.19 4.45 -11.78
CA PHE A 192 -4.12 3.04 -12.13
C PHE A 192 -4.67 2.75 -13.53
N ILE A 193 -5.84 3.31 -13.87
CA ILE A 193 -6.44 3.18 -15.20
C ILE A 193 -5.51 3.78 -16.25
N LEU A 194 -4.94 4.97 -16.00
CA LEU A 194 -3.98 5.60 -16.90
C LEU A 194 -2.77 4.69 -17.18
N ILE A 195 -2.23 4.05 -16.14
CA ILE A 195 -1.11 3.10 -16.28
C ILE A 195 -1.49 1.93 -17.19
N ILE A 196 -2.69 1.38 -17.07
CA ILE A 196 -3.18 0.26 -17.90
C ILE A 196 -3.46 0.73 -19.34
N VAL A 197 -4.10 1.88 -19.52
CA VAL A 197 -4.43 2.46 -20.83
C VAL A 197 -3.17 2.85 -21.61
N LEU A 198 -2.11 3.29 -20.93
CA LEU A 198 -0.82 3.60 -21.58
C LEU A 198 -0.19 2.41 -22.31
N ASN A 199 -0.64 1.18 -22.01
CA ASN A 199 -0.27 -0.03 -22.73
C ASN A 199 -0.69 -0.01 -24.22
N ILE A 200 -1.74 0.76 -24.54
CA ILE A 200 -2.24 0.93 -25.92
C ILE A 200 -1.22 1.66 -26.79
N TRP A 201 -0.39 2.55 -26.24
CA TRP A 201 0.68 3.22 -26.99
C TRP A 201 2.03 2.53 -26.82
N HIS A 202 2.36 2.09 -25.61
CA HIS A 202 3.64 1.44 -25.33
C HIS A 202 3.42 0.09 -24.64
N PRO A 203 3.73 -1.05 -25.30
CA PRO A 203 3.54 -2.37 -24.72
C PRO A 203 4.22 -2.47 -23.34
N ARG A 204 3.46 -2.87 -22.32
CA ARG A 204 3.89 -2.95 -20.92
C ARG A 204 4.60 -1.71 -20.41
N PHE A 205 4.06 -0.53 -20.72
CA PHE A 205 4.64 0.77 -20.35
C PHE A 205 5.17 0.81 -18.91
N PHE A 206 4.38 0.39 -17.91
CA PHE A 206 4.81 0.36 -16.52
C PHE A 206 6.03 -0.53 -16.28
N CYS A 207 5.98 -1.78 -16.74
CA CYS A 207 7.04 -2.76 -16.50
C CYS A 207 8.34 -2.44 -17.23
N ARG A 208 8.26 -1.80 -18.42
CA ARG A 208 9.42 -1.41 -19.23
C ARG A 208 10.03 -0.08 -18.79
N THR A 209 9.22 0.87 -18.32
CA THR A 209 9.66 2.27 -18.12
C THR A 209 9.66 2.73 -16.66
N LEU A 210 8.71 2.29 -15.83
CA LEU A 210 8.49 2.88 -14.50
C LEU A 210 8.79 1.94 -13.32
N CYS A 211 8.66 0.63 -13.52
CA CYS A 211 8.66 -0.35 -12.43
C CYS A 211 10.04 -0.50 -11.75
N PRO A 212 10.20 -0.05 -10.49
CA PRO A 212 11.45 -0.15 -9.76
C PRO A 212 11.78 -1.59 -9.37
N LEU A 213 10.77 -2.42 -9.07
CA LEU A 213 10.98 -3.84 -8.77
C LEU A 213 11.55 -4.56 -10.00
N GLY A 214 11.02 -4.26 -11.19
CA GLY A 214 11.52 -4.80 -12.44
C GLY A 214 12.97 -4.39 -12.71
N ALA A 215 13.34 -3.13 -12.40
CA ALA A 215 14.71 -2.65 -12.50
C ALA A 215 15.65 -3.39 -11.52
N LEU A 216 15.21 -3.57 -10.26
CA LEU A 216 15.99 -4.29 -9.24
C LEU A 216 16.25 -5.74 -9.68
N LEU A 217 15.20 -6.45 -10.09
CA LEU A 217 15.35 -7.82 -10.59
C LEU A 217 16.24 -7.89 -11.84
N GLY A 218 16.25 -6.86 -12.69
CA GLY A 218 17.14 -6.76 -13.84
C GLY A 218 18.60 -6.53 -13.49
N LEU A 219 18.90 -5.81 -12.41
CA LEU A 219 20.25 -5.69 -11.86
C LEU A 219 20.72 -6.98 -11.17
N LEU A 220 19.80 -7.80 -10.67
CA LEU A 220 20.13 -9.08 -10.05
C LEU A 220 20.25 -10.21 -11.09
N SER A 221 19.59 -10.09 -12.23
CA SER A 221 19.63 -11.06 -13.33
C SER A 221 20.80 -10.85 -14.30
N LEU A 222 21.94 -10.32 -13.84
CA LEU A 222 23.12 -10.10 -14.68
C LEU A 222 23.86 -11.41 -15.01
N PHE A 223 23.76 -12.39 -14.12
CA PHE A 223 24.42 -13.69 -14.23
C PHE A 223 23.44 -14.84 -14.00
N PRO A 224 22.33 -14.92 -14.76
CA PRO A 224 21.38 -16.00 -14.61
C PRO A 224 22.01 -17.32 -15.05
N LEU A 225 21.78 -18.37 -14.29
CA LEU A 225 22.29 -19.70 -14.62
C LEU A 225 21.67 -20.24 -15.93
N PHE A 226 20.35 -20.06 -16.08
CA PHE A 226 19.62 -20.39 -17.29
C PHE A 226 19.21 -19.12 -18.04
N ARG A 227 19.46 -19.08 -19.36
CA ARG A 227 19.10 -17.92 -20.19
C ARG A 227 18.70 -18.35 -21.60
N ILE A 228 18.14 -17.39 -22.33
CA ILE A 228 17.78 -17.57 -23.74
C ILE A 228 19.05 -17.44 -24.58
N HIS A 229 19.28 -18.42 -25.44
CA HIS A 229 20.43 -18.52 -26.32
C HIS A 229 19.98 -18.45 -27.77
N ARG A 230 20.69 -17.65 -28.55
CA ARG A 230 20.55 -17.57 -30.01
C ARG A 230 21.74 -18.25 -30.68
N ASP A 231 21.44 -19.23 -31.53
CA ASP A 231 22.42 -19.83 -32.44
C ASP A 231 22.46 -19.05 -33.76
N THR A 232 23.59 -18.42 -34.07
CA THR A 232 23.78 -17.65 -35.30
C THR A 232 23.94 -18.52 -36.54
N ASN A 233 24.28 -19.80 -36.39
CA ASN A 233 24.45 -20.70 -37.53
C ASN A 233 23.08 -21.12 -38.11
N ILE A 234 22.04 -21.14 -37.26
CA ILE A 234 20.68 -21.55 -37.63
C ILE A 234 19.79 -20.33 -37.91
N CYS A 235 20.05 -19.20 -37.25
CA CYS A 235 19.18 -18.03 -37.32
C CYS A 235 19.30 -17.28 -38.67
N THR A 236 18.16 -17.05 -39.31
CA THR A 236 18.04 -16.33 -40.60
C THR A 236 17.75 -14.82 -40.47
N ASP A 237 17.91 -14.23 -39.28
CA ASP A 237 17.66 -12.80 -39.01
C ASP A 237 16.26 -12.27 -39.46
N CYS A 238 15.24 -13.13 -39.39
CA CYS A 238 13.87 -12.81 -39.84
C CYS A 238 13.07 -11.84 -38.92
N ASP A 239 13.62 -11.40 -37.79
CA ASP A 239 13.00 -10.50 -36.80
C ASP A 239 11.62 -10.96 -36.23
N LEU A 240 11.17 -12.18 -36.50
CA LEU A 240 9.88 -12.68 -36.00
C LEU A 240 9.84 -12.80 -34.47
N CYS A 241 10.99 -13.05 -33.84
CA CYS A 241 11.13 -13.11 -32.38
C CYS A 241 10.79 -11.79 -31.67
N LEU A 242 10.83 -10.65 -32.36
CA LEU A 242 10.43 -9.34 -31.83
C LEU A 242 8.92 -9.17 -31.74
N THR A 243 8.15 -9.86 -32.58
CA THR A 243 6.69 -9.64 -32.71
C THR A 243 5.95 -9.78 -31.37
N ARG A 244 6.38 -10.70 -30.52
CA ARG A 244 5.82 -10.94 -29.18
C ARG A 244 6.87 -10.85 -28.06
N CYS A 245 7.95 -10.08 -28.25
CA CYS A 245 8.93 -9.88 -27.20
C CYS A 245 8.39 -8.93 -26.11
N GLU A 246 8.03 -9.47 -24.96
CA GLU A 246 7.40 -8.71 -23.87
C GLU A 246 8.37 -7.80 -23.10
N GLY A 247 9.66 -8.16 -23.08
CA GLY A 247 10.70 -7.42 -22.36
C GLY A 247 11.40 -6.34 -23.19
N ALA A 248 11.16 -6.27 -24.50
CA ALA A 248 11.96 -5.47 -25.43
C ALA A 248 13.49 -5.67 -25.25
N SER A 249 13.89 -6.94 -25.17
CA SER A 249 15.26 -7.36 -24.83
C SER A 249 16.17 -7.59 -26.04
N SER A 250 15.71 -7.25 -27.24
CA SER A 250 16.39 -7.50 -28.53
C SER A 250 16.89 -8.95 -28.74
N PRO A 251 15.99 -9.96 -28.77
CA PRO A 251 16.35 -11.35 -29.06
C PRO A 251 16.94 -11.56 -30.47
N GLU A 252 16.64 -10.67 -31.41
CA GLU A 252 17.15 -10.62 -32.80
C GLU A 252 18.61 -10.21 -32.90
N GLY A 253 19.23 -9.74 -31.84
CA GLY A 253 20.61 -9.23 -31.87
C GLY A 253 21.34 -9.58 -30.59
N SER A 254 21.96 -8.59 -29.95
CA SER A 254 22.55 -8.78 -28.62
C SER A 254 21.46 -8.80 -27.55
N LEU A 255 21.14 -9.99 -27.05
CA LEU A 255 20.15 -10.16 -25.99
C LEU A 255 20.57 -9.35 -24.74
N ARG A 256 19.67 -8.47 -24.28
CA ARG A 256 19.83 -7.71 -23.04
C ARG A 256 19.21 -8.48 -21.87
N LEU A 257 20.06 -9.04 -21.00
CA LEU A 257 19.59 -9.88 -19.88
C LEU A 257 18.79 -9.07 -18.85
N SER A 258 19.20 -7.83 -18.58
CA SER A 258 18.53 -6.94 -17.65
C SER A 258 17.09 -6.61 -18.07
N GLU A 259 16.75 -6.72 -19.36
CA GLU A 259 15.41 -6.43 -19.91
C GLU A 259 14.57 -7.69 -20.16
N CYS A 260 15.19 -8.84 -20.38
CA CYS A 260 14.50 -10.09 -20.65
C CYS A 260 13.65 -10.54 -19.45
N VAL A 261 12.34 -10.70 -19.66
CA VAL A 261 11.38 -11.19 -18.66
C VAL A 261 11.06 -12.68 -18.78
N VAL A 262 11.85 -13.41 -19.59
CA VAL A 262 11.79 -14.88 -19.70
C VAL A 262 10.37 -15.38 -20.03
N CYS A 263 9.76 -14.70 -21.01
CA CYS A 263 8.38 -14.95 -21.42
C CYS A 263 8.21 -16.15 -22.36
N MET A 264 9.32 -16.67 -22.92
CA MET A 264 9.41 -17.77 -23.90
C MET A 264 8.69 -17.58 -25.24
N ASN A 265 8.03 -16.45 -25.47
CA ASN A 265 7.35 -16.18 -26.75
C ASN A 265 8.32 -16.28 -27.95
N CYS A 266 9.54 -15.78 -27.82
CA CYS A 266 10.51 -15.80 -28.92
C CYS A 266 10.97 -17.21 -29.33
N ILE A 267 10.96 -18.18 -28.40
CA ILE A 267 11.29 -19.57 -28.67
C ILE A 267 10.16 -20.20 -29.48
N ASP A 268 8.91 -20.01 -29.03
CA ASP A 268 7.72 -20.56 -29.70
C ASP A 268 7.45 -19.93 -31.08
N ASP A 269 7.94 -18.70 -31.32
CA ASP A 269 7.73 -17.93 -32.56
C ASP A 269 8.82 -18.17 -33.61
N CYS A 270 9.91 -18.86 -33.25
CA CYS A 270 11.04 -19.08 -34.15
C CYS A 270 10.75 -20.24 -35.12
N PRO A 271 10.67 -20.01 -36.44
CA PRO A 271 10.41 -21.08 -37.40
C PRO A 271 11.57 -22.09 -37.49
N GLU A 272 12.80 -21.61 -37.33
CA GLU A 272 14.04 -22.39 -37.44
C GLU A 272 14.49 -23.03 -36.11
N ASN A 273 13.78 -22.81 -35.00
CA ASN A 273 14.18 -23.23 -33.65
C ASN A 273 15.60 -22.77 -33.24
N ALA A 274 16.05 -21.62 -33.74
CA ALA A 274 17.38 -21.06 -33.44
C ALA A 274 17.52 -20.49 -32.02
N LEU A 275 16.44 -20.46 -31.23
CA LEU A 275 16.39 -19.94 -29.86
C LEU A 275 16.09 -21.07 -28.86
N SER A 276 16.90 -21.20 -27.82
CA SER A 276 16.71 -22.20 -26.76
C SER A 276 16.89 -21.61 -25.36
N PHE A 277 16.30 -22.24 -24.34
CA PHE A 277 16.50 -21.89 -22.93
C PHE A 277 17.36 -22.95 -22.26
N SER A 278 18.63 -22.64 -22.00
CA SER A 278 19.62 -23.62 -21.55
C SER A 278 20.72 -22.96 -20.72
N LEU A 279 21.62 -23.78 -20.18
CA LEU A 279 22.86 -23.31 -19.57
C LEU A 279 23.77 -22.70 -20.65
N PRO A 280 24.60 -21.69 -20.32
CA PRO A 280 25.44 -21.01 -21.28
C PRO A 280 26.39 -21.98 -22.01
N PRO A 281 26.25 -22.16 -23.34
CA PRO A 281 27.23 -22.91 -24.11
C PRO A 281 28.49 -22.07 -24.32
N ARG A 282 29.63 -22.75 -24.54
CA ARG A 282 30.96 -22.11 -24.74
C ARG A 282 31.02 -21.19 -25.96
N SER A 283 30.21 -21.43 -26.99
CA SER A 283 30.11 -20.61 -28.19
C SER A 283 28.73 -19.96 -28.25
N SER A 284 28.62 -18.70 -27.81
CA SER A 284 27.35 -17.97 -27.91
C SER A 284 27.56 -16.52 -28.31
N THR A 285 26.56 -16.00 -29.02
CA THR A 285 26.34 -14.60 -29.41
C THR A 285 26.69 -13.56 -28.35
N PRO A 286 27.00 -12.31 -28.76
CA PRO A 286 27.30 -11.22 -27.83
C PRO A 286 26.08 -10.90 -26.97
N VAL A 287 26.17 -11.18 -25.67
CA VAL A 287 25.14 -10.86 -24.68
C VAL A 287 25.49 -9.54 -24.02
N ARG A 288 24.48 -8.69 -23.76
CA ARG A 288 24.63 -7.48 -22.95
C ARG A 288 24.02 -7.74 -21.57
N PRO A 289 24.83 -8.11 -20.56
CA PRO A 289 24.31 -8.39 -19.24
C PRO A 289 23.84 -7.10 -18.55
N ALA A 290 24.72 -6.10 -18.50
CA ALA A 290 24.47 -4.85 -17.80
C ALA A 290 23.51 -3.92 -18.57
N PRO A 291 22.65 -3.16 -17.87
CA PRO A 291 21.85 -2.12 -18.48
C PRO A 291 22.76 -0.98 -18.99
N ASP A 292 22.33 -0.29 -20.05
CA ASP A 292 23.06 0.81 -20.70
C ASP A 292 23.01 2.12 -19.85
N ILE A 293 23.37 2.06 -18.57
CA ILE A 293 23.32 3.21 -17.63
C ILE A 293 24.63 4.00 -17.74
N THR A 294 24.54 5.28 -18.10
CA THR A 294 25.72 6.17 -18.09
C THR A 294 25.95 6.75 -16.69
N ARG A 295 27.21 7.05 -16.35
CA ARG A 295 27.60 7.67 -15.06
C ARG A 295 26.80 8.94 -14.75
N ARG A 296 26.46 9.73 -15.77
CA ARG A 296 25.65 10.96 -15.61
C ARG A 296 24.27 10.65 -15.04
N HIS A 297 23.57 9.62 -15.55
CA HIS A 297 22.26 9.24 -15.05
C HIS A 297 22.30 8.86 -13.57
N PHE A 298 23.32 8.12 -13.14
CA PHE A 298 23.50 7.73 -11.75
C PHE A 298 23.72 8.95 -10.84
N VAL A 299 24.58 9.89 -11.24
CA VAL A 299 24.83 11.12 -10.49
C VAL A 299 23.58 11.99 -10.41
N PHE A 300 22.86 12.19 -11.52
CA PHE A 300 21.63 12.99 -11.52
C PHE A 300 20.52 12.34 -10.68
N ALA A 301 20.29 11.04 -10.83
CA ALA A 301 19.34 10.32 -9.99
C ALA A 301 19.74 10.38 -8.50
N GLY A 302 21.05 10.34 -8.23
CA GLY A 302 21.61 10.52 -6.90
C GLY A 302 21.28 11.88 -6.28
N LEU A 303 21.59 12.94 -7.01
CA LEU A 303 21.29 14.32 -6.61
C LEU A 303 19.79 14.55 -6.42
N ILE A 304 18.95 14.01 -7.31
CA ILE A 304 17.48 14.11 -7.16
C ILE A 304 17.01 13.42 -5.88
N GLY A 305 17.53 12.24 -5.55
CA GLY A 305 17.20 11.56 -4.29
C GLY A 305 17.64 12.36 -3.06
N LEU A 306 18.87 12.88 -3.07
CA LEU A 306 19.43 13.66 -1.97
C LEU A 306 18.73 15.00 -1.75
N ILE A 307 18.41 15.73 -2.83
CA ILE A 307 17.67 17.00 -2.78
C ILE A 307 16.19 16.75 -2.49
N GLY A 308 15.62 15.66 -3.00
CA GLY A 308 14.22 15.29 -2.78
C GLY A 308 13.90 15.00 -1.31
N PHE A 309 14.84 14.42 -0.56
CA PHE A 309 14.66 14.10 0.85
C PHE A 309 14.26 15.31 1.72
N PRO A 310 15.06 16.40 1.83
CA PRO A 310 14.68 17.56 2.62
C PRO A 310 13.44 18.25 2.06
N LEU A 311 13.22 18.26 0.73
CA LEU A 311 12.02 18.85 0.13
C LEU A 311 10.74 18.12 0.56
N ILE A 312 10.75 16.79 0.55
CA ILE A 312 9.60 15.97 0.96
C ILE A 312 9.27 16.18 2.45
N ARG A 313 10.30 16.41 3.29
CA ARG A 313 10.14 16.65 4.74
C ARG A 313 9.93 18.12 5.12
N SER A 314 10.16 19.05 4.20
CA SER A 314 10.12 20.50 4.45
C SER A 314 8.77 21.01 4.95
N ASN A 315 7.68 20.27 4.71
CA ASN A 315 6.34 20.64 5.14
C ASN A 315 6.16 20.64 6.67
N GLY A 316 7.11 20.11 7.45
CA GLY A 316 7.19 20.27 8.92
C GLY A 316 6.15 19.51 9.74
N LYS A 317 5.00 19.11 9.16
CA LYS A 317 3.80 18.54 9.83
C LYS A 317 3.94 17.12 10.42
N ILE A 318 5.13 16.53 10.34
CA ILE A 318 5.33 15.08 10.49
C ILE A 318 6.46 14.75 11.47
N ASN A 319 7.14 15.77 12.01
CA ASN A 319 8.09 15.59 13.10
C ASN A 319 7.34 15.69 14.43
N ASP A 320 7.82 15.01 15.47
CA ASP A 320 7.16 15.01 16.78
C ASP A 320 7.05 16.42 17.40
N ALA A 321 7.96 17.34 17.02
CA ALA A 321 7.92 18.75 17.43
C ALA A 321 6.80 19.59 16.78
N ASN A 322 6.34 19.24 15.56
CA ASN A 322 5.31 19.99 14.84
C ASN A 322 4.38 19.01 14.11
N TYR A 323 3.60 18.27 14.89
CA TYR A 323 2.70 17.24 14.36
C TYR A 323 1.33 17.81 14.02
N SER A 324 0.70 17.25 12.98
CA SER A 324 -0.70 17.52 12.69
C SER A 324 -1.61 16.86 13.74
N PRO A 325 -2.57 17.60 14.34
CA PRO A 325 -3.48 17.03 15.34
C PRO A 325 -4.41 15.95 14.77
N LEU A 326 -4.59 15.94 13.44
CA LEU A 326 -5.39 14.96 12.70
C LEU A 326 -4.61 13.69 12.33
N MET A 327 -3.30 13.66 12.58
CA MET A 327 -2.43 12.53 12.20
C MET A 327 -2.49 11.40 13.25
N ILE A 328 -3.67 10.78 13.33
CA ILE A 328 -3.99 9.71 14.26
C ILE A 328 -3.77 8.38 13.53
N ARG A 329 -2.85 7.55 14.03
CA ARG A 329 -2.43 6.29 13.40
C ARG A 329 -3.18 5.08 13.99
N PRO A 330 -3.32 3.96 13.25
CA PRO A 330 -3.92 2.73 13.77
C PRO A 330 -3.22 2.22 15.04
N PRO A 331 -3.94 1.47 15.90
CA PRO A 331 -3.35 0.88 17.10
C PRO A 331 -2.21 -0.08 16.73
N GLY A 332 -1.13 -0.05 17.51
CA GLY A 332 0.08 -0.83 17.24
C GLY A 332 1.11 -0.12 16.34
N SER A 333 0.79 1.07 15.82
CA SER A 333 1.76 1.87 15.07
C SER A 333 2.97 2.26 15.93
N VAL A 334 4.16 2.19 15.34
CA VAL A 334 5.40 2.70 15.95
C VAL A 334 5.40 4.25 15.97
N SER A 335 6.48 4.86 16.45
CA SER A 335 6.64 6.33 16.43
C SER A 335 6.49 6.89 15.00
N GLU A 336 6.10 8.15 14.83
CA GLU A 336 5.82 8.70 13.49
C GLU A 336 7.04 8.58 12.56
N THR A 337 8.22 8.90 13.08
CA THR A 337 9.47 8.87 12.31
C THR A 337 9.83 7.45 11.87
N GLU A 338 9.65 6.46 12.74
CA GLU A 338 9.88 5.05 12.41
C GLU A 338 8.79 4.49 11.49
N PHE A 339 7.55 4.95 11.65
CA PHE A 339 6.42 4.55 10.84
C PHE A 339 6.63 4.91 9.36
N LEU A 340 7.14 6.11 9.08
CA LEU A 340 7.41 6.58 7.72
C LEU A 340 8.64 5.92 7.08
N LYS A 341 9.54 5.34 7.90
CA LYS A 341 10.64 4.48 7.45
C LYS A 341 10.19 3.07 7.11
N LYS A 342 9.01 2.64 7.56
CA LYS A 342 8.51 1.26 7.41
C LYS A 342 7.28 1.13 6.51
N CYS A 343 6.44 2.16 6.42
CA CYS A 343 5.16 2.07 5.72
C CYS A 343 5.35 2.12 4.20
N ILE A 344 5.04 1.01 3.52
CA ILE A 344 5.05 0.90 2.05
C ILE A 344 3.73 1.29 1.39
N LYS A 345 2.84 2.02 2.07
CA LYS A 345 1.61 2.57 1.46
C LYS A 345 0.75 1.54 0.68
N CYS A 346 0.75 0.28 1.09
CA CYS A 346 0.05 -0.81 0.39
C CYS A 346 -1.48 -0.83 0.62
N ALA A 347 -1.98 -0.04 1.58
CA ALA A 347 -3.38 0.03 1.97
C ALA A 347 -4.02 -1.28 2.52
N GLN A 348 -3.23 -2.28 2.94
CA GLN A 348 -3.78 -3.51 3.56
C GLN A 348 -4.53 -3.25 4.86
N CYS A 349 -3.97 -2.43 5.74
CA CYS A 349 -4.61 -2.04 6.99
C CYS A 349 -5.90 -1.21 6.79
N ILE A 350 -5.93 -0.39 5.73
CA ILE A 350 -7.10 0.41 5.33
C ILE A 350 -8.23 -0.52 4.86
N ARG A 351 -7.89 -1.48 3.99
CA ARG A 351 -8.82 -2.46 3.42
C ARG A 351 -9.49 -3.34 4.48
N VAL A 352 -8.72 -3.85 5.44
CA VAL A 352 -9.20 -4.79 6.46
C VAL A 352 -10.05 -4.12 7.55
N CYS A 353 -10.12 -2.79 7.56
CA CYS A 353 -10.82 -2.02 8.58
C CYS A 353 -12.35 -2.21 8.47
N PRO A 354 -13.02 -2.83 9.46
CA PRO A 354 -14.46 -3.13 9.37
C PRO A 354 -15.33 -1.86 9.43
N THR A 355 -14.89 -0.83 10.16
CA THR A 355 -15.63 0.42 10.37
C THR A 355 -15.31 1.50 9.35
N ASN A 356 -14.44 1.23 8.37
CA ASN A 356 -13.96 2.19 7.38
C ASN A 356 -13.33 3.47 7.98
N VAL A 357 -12.96 3.47 9.26
CA VAL A 357 -12.32 4.62 9.93
C VAL A 357 -10.91 4.89 9.39
N LEU A 358 -10.21 3.86 8.94
CA LEU A 358 -8.89 4.02 8.35
C LEU A 358 -9.04 4.50 6.91
N GLN A 359 -8.38 5.62 6.62
CA GLN A 359 -8.43 6.32 5.34
C GLN A 359 -7.00 6.58 4.84
N PRO A 360 -6.78 6.69 3.52
CA PRO A 360 -5.51 7.16 2.98
C PRO A 360 -5.32 8.64 3.33
N ALA A 361 -4.20 8.98 3.96
CA ALA A 361 -3.87 10.37 4.27
C ALA A 361 -3.69 11.19 2.98
N GLY A 362 -4.22 12.41 2.98
CA GLY A 362 -4.01 13.40 1.95
C GLY A 362 -2.80 14.30 2.22
N LEU A 363 -2.63 15.30 1.37
CA LEU A 363 -1.56 16.30 1.49
C LEU A 363 -1.79 17.23 2.68
N GLN A 364 -3.06 17.44 3.09
CA GLN A 364 -3.41 18.35 4.17
C GLN A 364 -3.01 17.80 5.54
N GLU A 365 -3.28 16.51 5.82
CA GLU A 365 -2.99 15.92 7.12
C GLU A 365 -1.50 15.64 7.31
N GLY A 366 -0.83 15.12 6.28
CA GLY A 366 0.51 14.56 6.42
C GLY A 366 1.52 14.92 5.32
N GLY A 367 1.22 15.90 4.47
CA GLY A 367 2.14 16.34 3.42
C GLY A 367 2.49 15.25 2.40
N ILE A 368 3.60 15.45 1.68
CA ILE A 368 4.03 14.54 0.60
C ILE A 368 4.56 13.22 1.18
N GLU A 369 5.30 13.27 2.29
CA GLU A 369 5.94 12.08 2.86
C GLU A 369 4.92 11.02 3.30
N ALA A 370 3.85 11.47 3.97
CA ALA A 370 2.80 10.61 4.51
C ALA A 370 1.62 10.41 3.54
N LEU A 371 1.71 10.88 2.29
CA LEU A 371 0.65 10.70 1.30
C LEU A 371 0.26 9.22 1.18
N TRP A 372 -1.05 8.92 1.25
CA TRP A 372 -1.63 7.58 1.20
C TRP A 372 -1.22 6.60 2.31
N THR A 373 -0.58 7.09 3.37
CA THR A 373 -0.40 6.30 4.61
C THR A 373 -1.72 6.21 5.39
N PRO A 374 -1.94 5.19 6.24
CA PRO A 374 -3.20 5.04 6.98
C PRO A 374 -3.36 6.10 8.09
N VAL A 375 -4.48 6.83 8.07
CA VAL A 375 -4.89 7.77 9.12
C VAL A 375 -6.32 7.45 9.56
N LEU A 376 -6.67 7.67 10.82
CA LEU A 376 -8.05 7.56 11.29
C LEU A 376 -8.83 8.83 10.96
N ASN A 377 -9.94 8.69 10.25
CA ASN A 377 -10.90 9.74 10.00
C ASN A 377 -12.23 9.43 10.72
N PHE A 378 -12.45 10.13 11.82
CA PHE A 378 -13.60 9.88 12.69
C PHE A 378 -14.94 10.42 12.19
N ASN A 379 -14.93 11.18 11.09
CA ASN A 379 -16.16 11.58 10.42
C ASN A 379 -16.77 10.41 9.62
N VAL A 380 -15.91 9.50 9.13
CA VAL A 380 -16.32 8.33 8.36
C VAL A 380 -16.75 7.19 9.28
N GLY A 381 -15.93 6.83 10.27
CA GLY A 381 -16.21 5.73 11.20
C GLY A 381 -15.47 5.88 12.53
N HIS A 382 -15.39 4.82 13.33
CA HIS A 382 -14.68 4.83 14.62
C HIS A 382 -13.78 3.61 14.80
N CYS A 383 -12.82 3.65 15.72
CA CYS A 383 -11.98 2.48 16.02
C CYS A 383 -12.68 1.53 16.99
N GLN A 384 -13.01 0.33 16.55
CA GLN A 384 -13.64 -0.68 17.42
C GLN A 384 -12.66 -1.23 18.46
N GLN A 385 -13.07 -1.27 19.73
CA GLN A 385 -12.21 -1.64 20.85
C GLN A 385 -11.70 -3.10 20.77
N LYS A 386 -12.58 -4.06 20.51
CA LYS A 386 -12.27 -5.50 20.43
C LYS A 386 -11.74 -5.96 19.06
N CYS A 387 -10.99 -5.11 18.36
CA CYS A 387 -10.47 -5.38 17.02
C CYS A 387 -8.98 -4.99 16.90
N SER A 388 -8.17 -5.89 16.35
CA SER A 388 -6.74 -5.67 16.05
C SER A 388 -6.34 -6.01 14.61
N LEU A 389 -7.31 -6.17 13.70
CA LEU A 389 -7.08 -6.63 12.31
C LEU A 389 -6.07 -5.81 11.51
N CYS A 390 -6.04 -4.49 11.68
CA CYS A 390 -5.07 -3.63 10.98
C CYS A 390 -3.61 -3.96 11.33
N SER A 391 -3.37 -4.49 12.53
CA SER A 391 -2.04 -4.86 13.02
C SER A 391 -1.56 -6.23 12.52
N SER A 392 -2.49 -7.15 12.25
CA SER A 392 -2.16 -8.51 11.79
C SER A 392 -1.85 -8.60 10.30
N VAL A 393 -2.10 -7.53 9.52
CA VAL A 393 -1.90 -7.51 8.07
C VAL A 393 -0.69 -6.68 7.62
N CYS A 394 0.06 -6.07 8.55
CA CYS A 394 1.17 -5.19 8.18
C CYS A 394 2.44 -6.00 7.83
N PRO A 395 2.92 -6.00 6.58
CA PRO A 395 4.06 -6.84 6.17
C PRO A 395 5.41 -6.32 6.68
N THR A 396 5.52 -5.01 6.94
CA THR A 396 6.79 -4.35 7.29
C THR A 396 6.95 -4.06 8.79
N GLY A 397 5.92 -4.35 9.59
CA GLY A 397 5.92 -4.01 11.02
C GLY A 397 5.86 -2.49 11.29
N ALA A 398 5.41 -1.68 10.33
CA ALA A 398 5.05 -0.28 10.58
C ALA A 398 3.91 -0.17 11.62
N ILE A 399 2.99 -1.13 11.57
CA ILE A 399 2.02 -1.43 12.62
C ILE A 399 2.47 -2.76 13.20
N ARG A 400 2.92 -2.76 14.45
CA ARG A 400 3.29 -3.99 15.17
C ARG A 400 2.03 -4.81 15.37
N GLU A 401 2.14 -6.12 15.19
CA GLU A 401 1.07 -7.04 15.52
C GLU A 401 0.78 -6.97 17.03
N ILE A 402 -0.47 -6.66 17.38
CA ILE A 402 -0.91 -6.54 18.78
C ILE A 402 -2.12 -7.43 19.03
N SER A 403 -2.20 -7.96 20.24
CA SER A 403 -3.37 -8.69 20.71
C SER A 403 -4.49 -7.72 21.11
N VAL A 404 -5.74 -8.18 21.10
CA VAL A 404 -6.87 -7.38 21.65
C VAL A 404 -6.66 -7.09 23.13
N THR A 405 -6.04 -8.02 23.87
CA THR A 405 -5.67 -7.82 25.28
C THR A 405 -4.63 -6.72 25.48
N GLU A 406 -3.62 -6.61 24.59
CA GLU A 406 -2.65 -5.51 24.61
C GLU A 406 -3.32 -4.19 24.28
N LYS A 407 -4.17 -4.16 23.24
CA LYS A 407 -4.92 -2.96 22.85
C LYS A 407 -5.74 -2.40 24.01
N LEU A 408 -6.40 -3.27 24.77
CA LEU A 408 -7.24 -2.90 25.92
C LEU A 408 -6.44 -2.71 27.22
N GLY A 409 -5.15 -3.05 27.26
CA GLY A 409 -4.35 -2.98 28.48
C GLY A 409 -4.76 -4.02 29.54
N PHE A 410 -5.28 -5.17 29.13
CA PHE A 410 -5.69 -6.24 30.04
C PHE A 410 -4.62 -7.31 30.24
N GLY A 411 -4.77 -8.10 31.30
CA GLY A 411 -3.85 -9.20 31.63
C GLY A 411 -2.42 -8.69 31.87
N LYS A 412 -1.46 -9.24 31.11
CA LYS A 412 -0.04 -8.89 31.20
C LYS A 412 0.27 -7.42 30.90
N PHE A 413 -0.64 -6.71 30.23
CA PHE A 413 -0.46 -5.32 29.80
C PHE A 413 -1.06 -4.29 30.77
N LYS A 414 -1.59 -4.72 31.93
CA LYS A 414 -2.24 -3.83 32.91
C LYS A 414 -1.35 -2.69 33.40
N GLN A 415 -0.03 -2.92 33.52
CA GLN A 415 0.94 -1.90 33.93
C GLN A 415 1.17 -0.81 32.86
N HIS A 416 1.08 -1.18 31.58
CA HIS A 416 1.28 -0.24 30.46
C HIS A 416 0.01 0.54 30.12
N GLY A 417 -1.15 0.02 30.54
CA GLY A 417 -2.45 0.58 30.20
C GLY A 417 -2.89 0.28 28.76
N PRO A 418 -4.08 0.76 28.35
CA PRO A 418 -4.58 0.57 26.99
C PRO A 418 -3.77 1.36 25.97
N VAL A 419 -3.73 0.86 24.74
CA VAL A 419 -3.16 1.60 23.60
C VAL A 419 -4.07 2.79 23.29
N ARG A 420 -3.59 4.00 23.59
CA ARG A 420 -4.29 5.26 23.32
C ARG A 420 -3.94 5.74 21.92
N LEU A 421 -4.97 6.03 21.12
CA LEU A 421 -4.83 6.60 19.78
C LEU A 421 -4.76 8.14 19.82
N GLY A 422 -5.28 8.74 20.89
CA GLY A 422 -5.44 10.18 21.02
C GLY A 422 -6.40 10.50 22.17
N THR A 423 -6.86 11.74 22.23
CA THR A 423 -7.74 12.23 23.31
C THR A 423 -8.94 12.96 22.72
N ALA A 424 -10.11 12.76 23.33
CA ALA A 424 -11.33 13.48 22.98
C ALA A 424 -11.34 14.88 23.59
N PHE A 425 -11.95 15.83 22.88
CA PHE A 425 -12.22 17.20 23.31
C PHE A 425 -13.66 17.59 22.94
N ILE A 426 -14.23 18.54 23.67
CA ILE A 426 -15.58 19.06 23.41
C ILE A 426 -15.47 20.54 23.08
N ASN A 427 -15.96 20.91 21.90
CA ASN A 427 -16.16 22.29 21.51
C ASN A 427 -17.47 22.82 22.13
N ARG A 428 -17.35 23.63 23.18
CA ARG A 428 -18.50 24.17 23.92
C ARG A 428 -19.40 25.07 23.07
N SER A 429 -18.86 25.76 22.05
CA SER A 429 -19.67 26.62 21.18
C SER A 429 -20.53 25.86 20.16
N ARG A 430 -20.36 24.53 20.06
CA ARG A 430 -21.15 23.67 19.17
C ARG A 430 -21.92 22.59 19.91
N CYS A 431 -21.50 22.27 21.14
CA CYS A 431 -22.11 21.21 21.93
C CYS A 431 -23.52 21.61 22.35
N LEU A 432 -24.53 20.79 22.02
CA LEU A 432 -25.95 21.13 22.21
C LEU A 432 -26.31 21.56 23.65
N PRO A 433 -25.87 20.87 24.72
CA PRO A 433 -26.13 21.32 26.09
C PRO A 433 -25.38 22.59 26.52
N TRP A 434 -24.32 22.97 25.80
CA TRP A 434 -23.51 24.16 26.12
C TRP A 434 -23.90 25.39 25.30
N ALA A 435 -24.19 25.21 24.02
CA ALA A 435 -24.41 26.30 23.06
C ALA A 435 -25.89 26.62 22.85
N ASN A 436 -26.75 25.59 22.83
CA ASN A 436 -28.15 25.72 22.44
C ASN A 436 -29.12 25.37 23.57
N GLU A 437 -28.62 25.02 24.75
CA GLU A 437 -29.44 24.59 25.90
C GLU A 437 -30.37 23.41 25.57
N ILE A 438 -29.92 22.51 24.68
CA ILE A 438 -30.66 21.30 24.31
C ILE A 438 -30.06 20.09 25.06
N PRO A 439 -30.86 19.33 25.84
CA PRO A 439 -30.40 18.13 26.51
C PRO A 439 -29.85 17.08 25.54
N CYS A 440 -28.63 16.58 25.77
CA CYS A 440 -27.99 15.57 24.94
C CYS A 440 -26.93 14.80 25.73
N ILE A 441 -27.02 13.47 25.70
CA ILE A 441 -26.10 12.55 26.43
C ILE A 441 -25.38 11.56 25.50
N VAL A 442 -25.54 11.70 24.18
CA VAL A 442 -25.08 10.72 23.19
C VAL A 442 -23.62 10.33 23.38
N CYS A 443 -22.72 11.31 23.54
CA CYS A 443 -21.28 11.05 23.69
C CYS A 443 -20.92 10.23 24.95
N GLN A 444 -21.67 10.40 26.04
CA GLN A 444 -21.54 9.58 27.24
C GLN A 444 -22.12 8.19 27.01
N GLU A 445 -23.30 8.08 26.41
CA GLU A 445 -23.96 6.78 26.14
C GLU A 445 -23.09 5.86 25.30
N VAL A 446 -22.55 6.36 24.19
CA VAL A 446 -21.75 5.59 23.23
C VAL A 446 -20.32 5.31 23.70
N CYS A 447 -19.86 5.92 24.80
CA CYS A 447 -18.50 5.73 25.30
C CYS A 447 -18.29 4.26 25.73
N PRO A 448 -17.40 3.50 25.07
CA PRO A 448 -17.29 2.05 25.25
C PRO A 448 -16.34 1.67 26.40
N ILE A 449 -15.76 2.65 27.09
CA ILE A 449 -14.80 2.44 28.18
C ILE A 449 -15.55 2.38 29.50
N ALA A 450 -15.10 1.50 30.40
CA ALA A 450 -15.61 1.38 31.77
C ALA A 450 -14.44 1.58 32.76
N PRO A 451 -14.46 2.60 33.64
CA PRO A 451 -15.45 3.69 33.72
C PRO A 451 -15.45 4.60 32.48
N LYS A 452 -16.58 5.26 32.21
CA LYS A 452 -16.75 6.12 31.02
C LYS A 452 -15.78 7.30 31.05
N ALA A 453 -15.11 7.52 29.92
CA ALA A 453 -14.18 8.64 29.75
C ALA A 453 -14.89 9.98 29.55
N ILE A 454 -16.15 9.96 29.11
CA ILE A 454 -17.01 11.13 29.00
C ILE A 454 -18.10 10.99 30.05
N GLN A 455 -18.24 12.00 30.90
CA GLN A 455 -19.22 12.07 31.97
C GLN A 455 -19.98 13.39 31.85
N THR A 456 -21.16 13.48 32.45
CA THR A 456 -21.97 14.69 32.50
C THR A 456 -22.17 15.14 33.93
N TYR A 457 -22.44 16.42 34.10
CA TYR A 457 -23.06 16.96 35.31
C TYR A 457 -24.31 17.73 34.91
N ASP A 458 -25.24 17.84 35.84
CA ASP A 458 -26.54 18.44 35.59
C ASP A 458 -26.52 19.92 35.94
N GLU A 459 -27.16 20.73 35.11
CA GLU A 459 -27.36 22.16 35.34
C GLU A 459 -28.78 22.53 34.97
N GLU A 460 -29.52 23.15 35.90
CA GLU A 460 -30.89 23.59 35.67
C GLU A 460 -30.88 24.99 35.04
N VAL A 461 -31.51 25.12 33.87
CA VAL A 461 -31.63 26.38 33.15
C VAL A 461 -33.11 26.60 32.79
N LYS A 462 -33.53 27.86 32.76
CA LYS A 462 -34.84 28.24 32.23
C LYS A 462 -34.71 28.48 30.74
N ASP A 463 -35.42 27.71 29.94
CA ASP A 463 -35.49 27.91 28.49
C ASP A 463 -36.15 29.27 28.17
N THR A 464 -36.01 29.70 26.92
CA THR A 464 -36.65 30.86 26.28
C THR A 464 -38.15 30.97 26.58
N PHE A 465 -38.83 29.83 26.82
CA PHE A 465 -40.26 29.76 27.15
C PHE A 465 -40.57 29.73 28.65
N GLY A 466 -39.57 29.90 29.52
CA GLY A 466 -39.71 29.91 30.99
C GLY A 466 -39.81 28.53 31.64
N ASN A 467 -39.74 27.45 30.85
CA ASN A 467 -39.73 26.08 31.36
C ASN A 467 -38.37 25.73 31.96
N LEU A 468 -38.37 25.00 33.08
CA LEU A 468 -37.15 24.44 33.67
C LEU A 468 -36.69 23.22 32.84
N VAL A 469 -35.46 23.29 32.34
CA VAL A 469 -34.82 22.21 31.58
C VAL A 469 -33.52 21.83 32.29
N VAL A 470 -33.31 20.52 32.47
CA VAL A 470 -32.07 19.98 33.02
C VAL A 470 -31.09 19.70 31.87
N LEU A 471 -29.94 20.37 31.89
CA LEU A 471 -28.89 20.21 30.91
C LEU A 471 -27.81 19.26 31.43
N HIS A 472 -27.59 18.17 30.72
CA HIS A 472 -26.50 17.24 30.99
C HIS A 472 -25.22 17.73 30.29
N LYS A 473 -24.42 18.57 30.94
CA LYS A 473 -23.22 19.17 30.34
C LYS A 473 -22.04 18.20 30.36
N PRO A 474 -21.51 17.78 29.19
CA PRO A 474 -20.45 16.78 29.15
C PRO A 474 -19.06 17.36 29.44
N PHE A 475 -18.22 16.56 30.10
CA PHE A 475 -16.79 16.78 30.29
C PHE A 475 -16.02 15.47 30.07
N ILE A 476 -14.74 15.59 29.71
CA ILE A 476 -13.87 14.45 29.40
C ILE A 476 -12.86 14.25 30.53
N ILE A 477 -12.61 12.99 30.88
CA ILE A 477 -11.52 12.55 31.73
C ILE A 477 -10.43 11.97 30.81
N PRO A 478 -9.35 12.72 30.51
CA PRO A 478 -8.37 12.31 29.51
C PRO A 478 -7.68 10.98 29.81
N ASP A 479 -7.49 10.66 31.09
CA ASP A 479 -6.80 9.43 31.51
C ASP A 479 -7.58 8.14 31.25
N LEU A 480 -8.90 8.24 31.07
CA LEU A 480 -9.75 7.12 30.68
C LEU A 480 -9.94 7.05 29.16
N CYS A 481 -9.64 8.12 28.44
CA CYS A 481 -9.88 8.21 27.00
C CYS A 481 -8.85 7.38 26.22
N THR A 482 -9.32 6.53 25.32
CA THR A 482 -8.48 5.76 24.39
C THR A 482 -8.39 6.37 22.98
N GLY A 483 -9.14 7.45 22.72
CA GLY A 483 -9.14 8.12 21.41
C GLY A 483 -9.83 7.33 20.30
N CYS A 484 -10.79 6.46 20.61
CA CYS A 484 -11.45 5.62 19.60
C CYS A 484 -12.40 6.36 18.63
N GLY A 485 -12.81 7.59 18.98
CA GLY A 485 -13.56 8.49 18.11
C GLY A 485 -15.04 8.18 17.89
N ILE A 486 -15.62 7.19 18.59
CA ILE A 486 -17.06 6.92 18.49
C ILE A 486 -17.92 8.12 18.93
N CYS A 487 -17.47 8.89 19.92
CA CYS A 487 -18.17 10.11 20.34
C CYS A 487 -18.18 11.22 19.27
N GLN A 488 -17.19 11.26 18.38
CA GLN A 488 -17.16 12.17 17.24
C GLN A 488 -18.08 11.68 16.13
N LYS A 489 -18.04 10.37 15.85
CA LYS A 489 -18.85 9.77 14.79
C LYS A 489 -20.35 9.84 15.06
N GLU A 490 -20.77 9.59 16.30
CA GLU A 490 -22.18 9.58 16.70
C GLU A 490 -22.68 10.95 17.16
N CYS A 491 -21.86 12.01 17.04
CA CYS A 491 -22.28 13.34 17.45
C CYS A 491 -23.45 13.83 16.58
N PRO A 492 -24.57 14.31 17.17
CA PRO A 492 -25.71 14.78 16.39
C PRO A 492 -25.46 16.11 15.66
N VAL A 493 -24.35 16.80 15.95
CA VAL A 493 -23.98 18.06 15.28
C VAL A 493 -23.28 17.73 13.95
N THR A 494 -23.96 18.03 12.85
CA THR A 494 -23.54 17.67 11.49
C THR A 494 -22.71 18.77 10.81
N ASP A 495 -21.44 18.48 10.48
CA ASP A 495 -20.43 19.29 9.75
C ASP A 495 -19.05 19.17 10.44
N GLN A 496 -18.97 19.70 11.65
CA GLN A 496 -17.89 19.71 12.61
C GLN A 496 -18.51 19.27 13.94
N PRO A 497 -18.39 17.97 14.27
CA PRO A 497 -18.86 17.41 15.51
C PRO A 497 -18.39 18.21 16.73
N ALA A 498 -19.28 18.40 17.70
CA ALA A 498 -18.92 19.07 18.94
C ALA A 498 -17.87 18.28 19.74
N ALA A 499 -17.97 16.95 19.76
CA ALA A 499 -16.93 16.08 20.28
C ALA A 499 -15.97 15.70 19.16
N TYR A 500 -14.67 15.91 19.35
CA TYR A 500 -13.64 15.60 18.35
C TYR A 500 -12.40 14.98 18.99
N ILE A 501 -11.64 14.19 18.22
CA ILE A 501 -10.41 13.56 18.69
C ILE A 501 -9.19 14.24 18.08
N THR A 502 -8.12 14.38 18.85
CA THR A 502 -6.80 14.78 18.35
C THR A 502 -5.74 13.76 18.74
N ALA A 503 -4.59 13.78 18.05
CA ALA A 503 -3.45 12.90 18.32
C ALA A 503 -2.77 13.13 19.69
N VAL A 504 -3.18 14.15 20.45
CA VAL A 504 -2.65 14.40 21.79
C VAL A 504 -2.98 13.23 22.73
N GLY A 505 -2.04 12.78 23.53
CA GLY A 505 -2.19 11.71 24.51
C GLY A 505 -2.05 10.30 23.95
N GLU A 506 -1.61 10.16 22.69
CA GLU A 506 -1.41 8.86 22.06
C GLU A 506 -0.19 8.10 22.61
N SER A 507 -0.27 6.76 22.61
CA SER A 507 0.77 5.91 23.21
C SER A 507 2.09 5.85 22.40
N ARG A 508 2.09 6.30 21.14
CA ARG A 508 3.24 6.15 20.23
C ARG A 508 4.31 7.25 20.34
N SER A 509 3.98 8.37 21.00
CA SER A 509 4.89 9.51 21.14
C SER A 509 4.83 10.05 22.56
N GLN A 510 5.99 10.24 23.18
CA GLN A 510 6.08 10.86 24.51
C GLN A 510 5.88 12.37 24.45
N GLU A 511 6.17 12.99 23.30
CA GLU A 511 6.06 14.44 23.10
C GLU A 511 4.60 14.89 22.94
N ARG A 512 3.75 14.04 22.34
CA ARG A 512 2.33 14.31 22.11
C ARG A 512 1.52 14.01 23.35
N ARG A 513 1.77 14.73 24.43
CA ARG A 513 1.09 14.57 25.71
C ARG A 513 0.36 15.85 26.12
N LEU A 514 -0.69 15.68 26.92
CA LEU A 514 -1.21 16.77 27.73
C LEU A 514 -0.13 17.19 28.72
N LEU A 515 0.28 18.46 28.66
CA LEU A 515 1.34 19.00 29.52
C LEU A 515 0.92 19.10 30.99
N LEU A 516 -0.37 19.32 31.23
CA LEU A 516 -0.98 19.33 32.55
C LEU A 516 -1.96 18.16 32.63
N ARG A 517 -1.64 17.16 33.47
CA ARG A 517 -2.54 16.04 33.77
C ARG A 517 -3.17 16.26 35.15
N TYR A 518 -4.48 16.50 35.12
CA TYR A 518 -5.43 16.32 36.23
C TYR A 518 -5.53 17.43 37.31
N ARG A 519 -6.74 17.55 37.87
CA ARG A 519 -7.05 18.15 39.18
C ARG A 519 -6.97 17.01 40.21
N THR A 520 -5.78 16.64 40.70
CA THR A 520 -5.67 15.55 41.69
C THR A 520 -6.36 15.96 42.98
N ASN A 521 -7.20 15.07 43.52
CA ASN A 521 -7.51 15.13 44.94
C ASN A 521 -6.20 14.74 45.66
N PRO A 522 -5.58 15.63 46.46
CA PRO A 522 -4.23 15.44 47.01
C PRO A 522 -4.07 14.24 47.95
N GLU A 523 -5.15 13.53 48.32
CA GLU A 523 -5.12 12.45 49.32
C GLU A 523 -4.74 11.06 48.78
N LYS A 524 -4.40 10.90 47.49
CA LYS A 524 -4.02 9.60 46.91
C LYS A 524 -2.78 9.67 46.01
N SER A 525 -1.72 10.33 46.48
CA SER A 525 -0.37 10.18 45.93
C SER A 525 0.50 9.36 46.86
#